data_AF-A0A2K3KRZ7-F1
#
_entry.id   AF-A0A2K3KRZ7-F1
#
_cell.length_a   1.000
_cell.length_b   1.000
_cell.length_c   1.000
_cell.angle_alpha   90.00
_cell.angle_beta   90.00
_cell.angle_gamma   90.00
#
_symmetry.space_group_name_H-M   'P 1'
#
loop_
_entity.id
_entity.type
_entity.pdbx_description
1 polymer ?
#
loop_
_entity_poly.entity_id
_entity_poly.type
_entity_poly.pdbx_seq_one_letter_code
_entity_poly.pdbx_strand_id
1 'polypeptide(L)' 'MAVTFYNLKSESGLKKLNEYLLTRSYITGYQASKDDITVYSALPSVPSVEFVNVARWYKHIDALLRIS' A
#
# COMPACT_ATOMS: atom_id res chain seq x y z
N MET A 1 16.10 0.59 -6.88
CA MET A 1 15.06 0.93 -7.87
C MET A 1 13.81 1.28 -7.10
N ALA A 2 13.30 2.51 -7.23
CA ALA A 2 12.01 2.86 -6.64
C ALA A 2 10.92 2.05 -7.37
N VAL A 3 10.13 1.28 -6.63
CA VAL A 3 9.02 0.55 -7.22
C VAL A 3 7.90 1.55 -7.47
N THR A 4 7.63 1.84 -8.74
CA THR A 4 6.57 2.77 -9.14
C THR A 4 5.29 2.00 -9.44
N PHE A 5 4.24 2.27 -8.68
CA PHE A 5 2.90 1.75 -8.96
C PHE A 5 2.13 2.75 -9.82
N TYR A 6 1.60 2.27 -10.94
CA TYR A 6 0.79 3.08 -11.85
C TYR A 6 -0.69 2.77 -11.65
N ASN A 7 -1.51 3.82 -11.68
CA ASN A 7 -2.97 3.73 -11.67
C ASN A 7 -3.55 2.89 -10.51
N LEU A 8 -3.22 3.25 -9.27
CA LEU A 8 -3.76 2.58 -8.07
C LEU A 8 -5.27 2.78 -7.85
N LYS A 9 -5.92 3.56 -8.73
CA LYS A 9 -7.38 3.72 -8.77
C LYS A 9 -8.06 2.64 -9.62
N SER A 10 -7.31 1.90 -10.45
CA SER A 10 -7.86 0.78 -11.21
C SER A 10 -7.69 -0.53 -10.47
N GLU A 11 -8.60 -1.46 -10.74
CA GLU A 11 -8.54 -2.83 -10.23
C GLU A 11 -7.21 -3.53 -10.59
N SER A 12 -6.72 -3.32 -11.82
CA SER A 12 -5.44 -3.86 -12.28
C SER A 12 -4.24 -3.30 -11.52
N GLY A 13 -4.27 -2.02 -11.14
CA GLY A 13 -3.23 -1.39 -10.32
C GLY A 13 -3.24 -1.92 -8.89
N LEU A 14 -4.44 -2.05 -8.31
CA LEU A 14 -4.63 -2.65 -6.98
C LEU A 14 -4.18 -4.11 -6.94
N LYS A 15 -4.47 -4.90 -7.98
CA LYS A 15 -4.03 -6.29 -8.07
C LYS A 15 -2.50 -6.41 -8.06
N LYS A 16 -1.80 -5.58 -8.84
CA LYS A 16 -0.32 -5.54 -8.84
C LYS A 16 0.24 -5.16 -7.47
N LEU A 17 -0.34 -4.17 -6.81
CA LEU A 17 0.07 -3.77 -5.46
C LEU A 17 -0.19 -4.90 -4.45
N ASN A 18 -1.34 -5.58 -4.56
CA ASN A 18 -1.70 -6.71 -3.70
C ASN A 18 -0.73 -7.88 -3.83
N GLU A 19 -0.33 -8.22 -5.06
CA GLU A 19 0.67 -9.25 -5.35
C GLU A 19 2.06 -8.83 -4.84
N TYR A 20 2.42 -7.55 -5.01
CA TYR A 20 3.69 -7.02 -4.50
C TYR A 20 3.81 -7.08 -2.97
N LEU A 21 2.72 -6.75 -2.27
CA LEU A 21 2.61 -6.76 -0.80
C LEU A 21 2.40 -8.15 -0.21
N LEU A 22 2.27 -9.19 -1.03
CA LEU A 22 2.17 -10.57 -0.55
C LEU A 22 3.40 -10.96 0.27
N THR A 23 4.60 -10.57 -0.19
CA THR A 23 5.87 -10.91 0.45
C THR A 23 6.50 -9.74 1.22
N ARG A 24 5.77 -8.62 1.35
CA ARG A 24 6.32 -7.36 1.88
C ARG A 24 5.34 -6.69 2.82
N SER A 25 5.85 -6.17 3.93
CA SER A 25 5.07 -5.39 4.89
C SER A 25 5.06 -3.90 4.60
N TYR A 26 5.98 -3.40 3.77
CA TYR A 26 6.17 -2.00 3.39
C TYR A 26 6.47 -1.91 1.89
N ILE A 27 6.35 -0.72 1.30
CA ILE A 27 6.68 -0.48 -0.10
C ILE A 27 8.18 -0.67 -0.35
N THR A 28 9.02 -0.16 0.55
CA THR A 28 10.48 -0.25 0.48
C THR A 28 11.05 -0.60 1.85
N GLY A 29 12.01 -1.52 1.89
CA GLY A 29 12.70 -1.90 3.13
C GLY A 29 11.82 -2.66 4.12
N TYR A 30 12.11 -2.50 5.41
CA TYR A 30 11.50 -3.25 6.52
C TYR A 30 10.88 -2.35 7.59
N GLN A 31 10.78 -1.04 7.32
CA GLN A 31 10.21 -0.02 8.19
C GLN A 31 9.37 0.95 7.35
N ALA A 32 8.43 1.65 7.99
CA ALA A 32 7.62 2.65 7.33
C ALA A 32 8.49 3.76 6.72
N SER A 33 8.20 4.11 5.47
CA SER A 33 9.03 5.01 4.67
C SER A 33 8.18 6.05 3.92
N LYS A 34 8.84 7.03 3.30
CA LYS A 34 8.16 8.01 2.42
C LYS A 34 7.49 7.35 1.22
N ASP A 35 7.96 6.18 0.80
CA ASP A 35 7.37 5.42 -0.29
C ASP A 35 6.00 4.88 0.13
N ASP A 36 5.87 4.40 1.38
CA ASP A 36 4.58 3.97 1.93
C ASP A 36 3.57 5.11 1.96
N ILE A 37 3.99 6.30 2.41
CA ILE A 37 3.13 7.49 2.44
C ILE A 37 2.69 7.87 1.01
N THR A 38 3.61 7.83 0.05
CA THR A 38 3.32 8.17 -1.35
C THR A 38 2.28 7.24 -1.96
N VAL A 39 2.43 5.93 -1.75
CA VAL A 39 1.46 4.93 -2.23
C VAL A 39 0.15 5.03 -1.45
N TYR A 40 0.21 5.30 -0.14
CA TYR A 40 -0.97 5.42 0.72
C TYR A 40 -1.84 6.59 0.29
N SER A 41 -1.26 7.77 0.06
CA SER A 41 -1.97 8.97 -0.40
C SER A 41 -2.58 8.83 -1.79
N ALA A 42 -2.10 7.88 -2.61
CA ALA A 42 -2.69 7.59 -3.91
C ALA A 42 -3.98 6.74 -3.82
N LEU A 43 -4.23 6.11 -2.68
CA LEU A 43 -5.45 5.34 -2.40
C LEU A 43 -6.49 6.23 -1.71
N PRO A 44 -7.71 6.36 -2.26
CA PRO A 44 -8.73 7.25 -1.70
C PRO A 44 -9.38 6.71 -0.42
N SER A 45 -9.35 5.39 -0.22
CA SER A 45 -9.98 4.69 0.89
C SER A 45 -9.38 3.31 1.07
N VAL A 46 -9.77 2.63 2.17
CA VAL A 46 -9.41 1.23 2.42
C VAL A 46 -9.86 0.36 1.24
N PRO A 47 -8.95 -0.36 0.57
CA PRO A 47 -9.30 -1.23 -0.55
C PRO A 47 -10.24 -2.38 -0.15
N SER A 48 -10.98 -2.90 -1.14
CA SER A 48 -11.89 -4.05 -0.98
C SER A 48 -11.21 -5.24 -0.30
N VAL A 49 -12.01 -6.08 0.37
CA VAL A 49 -11.56 -7.33 1.02
C VAL A 49 -10.91 -8.32 0.05
N GLU A 50 -11.13 -8.17 -1.25
CA GLU A 50 -10.46 -8.95 -2.31
C GLU A 50 -8.96 -8.64 -2.41
N PHE A 51 -8.53 -7.45 -1.99
CA PHE A 51 -7.13 -7.02 -1.97
C PHE A 51 -6.55 -7.10 -0.55
N VAL A 52 -6.60 -8.30 0.04
CA VAL A 52 -6.23 -8.54 1.44
C VAL A 52 -4.88 -7.98 1.87
N ASN A 53 -3.85 -8.06 1.01
CA ASN A 53 -2.50 -7.59 1.35
C ASN A 53 -2.43 -6.06 1.33
N VAL A 54 -3.14 -5.42 0.39
CA VAL A 54 -3.25 -3.96 0.35
C VAL A 54 -4.08 -3.45 1.52
N ALA A 55 -5.21 -4.10 1.83
CA ALA A 55 -6.05 -3.72 2.97
C ALA A 55 -5.30 -3.85 4.30
N ARG A 56 -4.52 -4.92 4.48
CA ARG A 56 -3.63 -5.12 5.64
C ARG A 56 -2.60 -3.99 5.74
N TRP A 57 -1.87 -3.74 4.66
CA TRP A 57 -0.84 -2.69 4.62
C TRP A 57 -1.44 -1.30 4.83
N TYR A 58 -2.55 -0.96 4.18
CA TYR A 58 -3.23 0.34 4.30
C TYR A 58 -3.59 0.63 5.77
N LYS A 59 -4.24 -0.34 6.45
CA LYS A 59 -4.61 -0.20 7.86
C LYS A 59 -3.39 -0.04 8.77
N HIS A 60 -2.30 -0.73 8.46
CA HIS A 60 -1.04 -0.61 9.19
C HIS A 60 -0.44 0.78 9.06
N ILE A 61 -0.34 1.32 7.83
CA ILE A 61 0.18 2.68 7.59
C ILE A 61 -0.74 3.75 8.19
N ASP A 62 -2.06 3.62 8.03
CA ASP A 62 -3.06 4.52 8.63
C ASP A 62 -2.94 4.57 10.16
N ALA A 63 -2.73 3.43 10.82
CA ALA A 63 -2.50 3.40 12.26
C ALA A 63 -1.22 4.13 12.67
N LEU A 64 -0.12 3.96 11.92
CA LEU A 64 1.14 4.68 12.19
C LEU A 64 0.98 6.19 12.04
N LEU A 65 0.24 6.66 11.02
CA LEU A 65 0.00 8.08 10.78
C LEU A 65 -0.92 8.73 11.82
N ARG A 66 -1.79 7.96 12.49
CA ARG A 66 -2.65 8.47 13.56
C ARG A 66 -1.93 8.65 14.90
N ILE A 67 -0.84 7.93 15.11
CA ILE A 67 -0.09 7.91 16.36
C ILE A 67 1.12 8.86 16.28
N SER A 68 1.48 9.33 15.08
CA SER A 68 2.58 10.28 14.84
C SER A 68 2.23 11.73 15.14
#